data_AF-A0A1I5XT89-F1
#
_entry.id   AF-A0A1I5XT89-F1
#
_cell.length_a   1.000
_cell.length_b   1.000
_cell.length_c   1.000
_cell.angle_alpha   90.00
_cell.angle_beta   90.00
_cell.angle_gamma   90.00
#
_symmetry.space_group_name_H-M   'P 1'
#
loop_
_entity.id
_entity.type
_entity.pdbx_description
1 polymer ?
#
loop_
_entity_poly.entity_id
_entity_poly.type
_entity_poly.pdbx_seq_one_letter_code
_entity_poly.pdbx_strand_id
1 'polypeptide(L)'
;MKQVIEGMVAMLFIMLLCITGMDLLNVHEQAGRAKEFRNHVATALVNSDYDESVMATCMAEAAKQNYMLQLELYKRDGSHISYGKGPMDQSTEMVEVTVTYKSELSTLHASWNQTVKITV
;
A
#
# COMPACT_ATOMS: atom_id res chain seq x y z
N MET A 1 41.33 14.23 26.47
CA MET A 1 39.87 14.09 26.70
C MET A 1 39.03 14.61 25.54
N LYS A 2 39.20 15.85 25.07
CA LYS A 2 38.42 16.42 23.96
C LYS A 2 38.40 15.56 22.68
N GLN A 3 39.57 15.08 22.27
CA GLN A 3 39.75 14.24 21.07
C GLN A 3 39.05 12.87 21.15
N VAL A 4 38.96 12.31 22.37
CA VAL A 4 38.25 11.04 22.62
C VAL A 4 36.74 11.26 22.58
N ILE A 5 36.27 12.39 23.15
CA ILE A 5 34.86 12.77 23.14
C ILE A 5 34.40 13.06 21.70
N GLU A 6 35.17 13.82 20.93
CA GLU A 6 34.87 14.10 19.52
C GLU A 6 34.80 12.82 18.68
N GLY A 7 35.73 11.88 18.89
CA GLY A 7 35.71 10.58 18.22
C GLY A 7 34.46 9.76 18.57
N MET A 8 34.08 9.71 19.85
CA MET A 8 32.86 9.00 20.27
C MET A 8 31.59 9.66 19.73
N VAL A 9 31.53 10.99 19.70
CA VAL A 9 30.38 11.73 19.13
C VAL A 9 30.26 11.48 17.63
N ALA A 10 31.38 11.49 16.89
CA ALA A 10 31.37 11.17 15.46
C ALA A 10 30.89 9.73 15.20
N MET A 11 31.34 8.76 16.00
CA MET A 11 30.92 7.37 15.88
C MET A 11 29.42 7.20 16.18
N LEU A 12 28.90 7.82 17.24
CA LEU A 12 27.47 7.81 17.56
C LEU A 12 26.64 8.44 16.44
N PHE A 13 27.13 9.54 15.86
CA PHE A 13 26.46 10.20 14.75
C PHE A 13 26.37 9.31 13.51
N ILE A 14 27.47 8.66 13.12
CA ILE A 14 27.49 7.71 12.00
C ILE A 14 26.53 6.53 12.27
N MET A 15 26.55 5.99 13.48
CA MET A 15 25.67 4.88 13.84
C MET A 15 24.19 5.27 13.75
N LEU A 16 23.84 6.48 14.17
CA LEU A 16 22.47 7.00 14.10
C LEU A 16 22.04 7.22 12.64
N LEU A 17 22.94 7.72 11.79
CA LEU A 17 22.69 7.84 10.34
C LEU A 17 22.48 6.48 9.68
N CYS A 18 23.27 5.45 10.02
CA CYS A 18 23.09 4.10 9.48
C CYS A 18 21.74 3.51 9.88
N ILE A 19 21.37 3.62 11.15
CA ILE A 19 20.09 3.12 11.67
C ILE A 19 18.91 3.80 10.98
N THR A 20 18.93 5.14 10.90
CA THR A 20 17.88 5.92 10.24
C THR A 20 17.81 5.64 8.74
N GLY A 21 18.97 5.49 8.09
CA GLY A 21 19.07 5.19 6.65
C GLY A 21 18.45 3.84 6.29
N MET A 22 18.69 2.79 7.08
CA MET A 22 18.09 1.47 6.87
C MET A 22 16.57 1.51 7.02
N ASP A 23 16.07 2.25 8.01
CA ASP A 23 14.63 2.38 8.25
C ASP A 23 13.93 3.14 7.10
N LEU A 24 14.59 4.15 6.54
CA LEU A 24 14.09 4.89 5.37
C LEU A 24 13.98 4.01 4.11
N LEU A 25 14.94 3.09 3.92
CA LEU A 25 14.91 2.12 2.84
C LEU A 25 13.76 1.12 3.00
N ASN A 26 13.50 0.65 4.23
CA ASN A 26 12.36 -0.22 4.52
C ASN A 26 11.02 0.46 4.20
N VAL A 27 10.86 1.74 4.53
CA VAL A 27 9.65 2.50 4.17
C VAL A 27 9.48 2.61 2.65
N HIS A 28 10.57 2.83 1.91
CA HIS A 28 10.53 2.83 0.45
C HIS A 28 10.15 1.46 -0.12
N GLU A 29 10.68 0.38 0.46
CA GLU A 29 10.35 -0.98 0.04
C GLU A 29 8.87 -1.30 0.28
N GLN A 30 8.31 -0.91 1.43
CA GLN A 30 6.87 -1.03 1.72
C GLN A 30 6.01 -0.29 0.69
N ALA A 31 6.39 0.95 0.35
CA ALA A 31 5.70 1.72 -0.69
C ALA A 31 5.82 1.07 -2.08
N GLY A 32 6.95 0.45 -2.40
CA GLY A 32 7.16 -0.34 -3.62
C GLY A 32 6.23 -1.55 -3.68
N ARG A 33 6.24 -2.39 -2.65
CA ARG A 33 5.37 -3.58 -2.54
C ARG A 33 3.89 -3.22 -2.64
N ALA A 34 3.45 -2.13 -2.01
CA ALA A 34 2.06 -1.69 -2.09
C ALA A 34 1.67 -1.26 -3.52
N LYS A 35 2.57 -0.59 -4.26
CA LYS A 35 2.34 -0.23 -5.68
C LYS A 35 2.30 -1.47 -6.57
N GLU A 36 3.18 -2.43 -6.35
CA GLU A 36 3.19 -3.70 -7.08
C GLU A 36 1.91 -4.49 -6.82
N PHE A 37 1.50 -4.61 -5.56
CA PHE A 37 0.25 -5.25 -5.18
C PHE A 37 -0.96 -4.59 -5.85
N ARG A 38 -1.03 -3.25 -5.83
CA ARG A 38 -2.08 -2.49 -6.53
C ARG A 38 -2.11 -2.81 -8.03
N ASN A 39 -0.95 -2.82 -8.69
CA ASN A 39 -0.87 -3.15 -10.12
C ASN A 39 -1.25 -4.61 -10.41
N HIS A 40 -0.90 -5.54 -9.51
CA HIS A 40 -1.30 -6.93 -9.61
C HIS A 40 -2.82 -7.09 -9.50
N VAL A 41 -3.45 -6.42 -8.53
CA VAL A 41 -4.92 -6.40 -8.38
C VAL A 41 -5.58 -5.78 -9.61
N ALA A 42 -5.10 -4.62 -10.08
CA ALA A 42 -5.59 -3.99 -11.30
C ALA A 42 -5.55 -4.94 -12.51
N THR A 43 -4.42 -5.62 -12.71
CA THR A 43 -4.25 -6.57 -13.83
C THR A 43 -5.14 -7.79 -13.67
N ALA A 44 -5.28 -8.33 -12.46
CA ALA A 44 -6.15 -9.47 -12.18
C ALA A 44 -7.63 -9.13 -12.45
N LEU A 45 -8.07 -7.93 -12.09
CA LEU A 45 -9.44 -7.46 -12.33
C LEU A 45 -9.75 -7.29 -13.82
N VAL A 46 -8.84 -6.68 -14.58
CA VAL A 46 -8.99 -6.54 -16.04
C VAL A 46 -9.02 -7.90 -16.74
N ASN A 47 -8.12 -8.81 -16.37
CA ASN A 47 -8.03 -10.12 -17.01
C ASN A 47 -9.20 -11.05 -16.67
N SER A 48 -9.91 -10.78 -15.59
CA SER A 48 -11.06 -11.58 -15.14
C SER A 48 -12.41 -10.97 -15.52
N ASP A 49 -12.42 -9.89 -16.32
CA ASP A 49 -13.63 -9.14 -16.67
C ASP A 49 -14.44 -8.74 -15.42
N TYR A 50 -13.71 -8.35 -14.36
CA TYR A 50 -14.29 -7.93 -13.09
C TYR A 50 -15.12 -9.01 -12.38
N ASP A 51 -14.64 -10.26 -12.42
CA ASP A 51 -15.25 -11.38 -11.71
C ASP A 51 -15.23 -11.21 -10.18
N GLU A 52 -16.36 -11.56 -9.54
CA GLU A 52 -16.56 -11.43 -8.10
C GLU A 52 -15.62 -12.33 -7.27
N SER A 53 -15.29 -13.52 -7.76
CA SER A 53 -14.39 -14.44 -7.07
C SER A 53 -12.95 -13.92 -7.06
N VAL A 54 -12.54 -13.22 -8.12
CA VAL A 54 -11.22 -12.59 -8.22
C VAL A 54 -11.15 -11.37 -7.29
N MET A 55 -12.19 -10.55 -7.21
CA MET A 55 -12.28 -9.47 -6.22
C MET A 55 -12.19 -9.97 -4.79
N ALA A 56 -12.94 -11.03 -4.45
CA ALA A 56 -12.89 -11.65 -3.12
C ALA A 56 -11.48 -12.18 -2.80
N THR A 57 -10.82 -12.79 -3.78
CA THR A 57 -9.45 -13.28 -3.65
C THR A 57 -8.46 -12.14 -3.42
N CYS A 58 -8.58 -11.04 -4.18
CA CYS A 58 -7.75 -9.84 -4.00
C CYS A 58 -7.95 -9.20 -2.61
N MET A 59 -9.19 -9.17 -2.10
CA MET A 59 -9.50 -8.67 -0.75
C MET A 59 -8.89 -9.58 0.33
N ALA A 60 -8.97 -10.90 0.17
CA ALA A 60 -8.36 -11.86 1.09
C ALA A 60 -6.82 -11.73 1.09
N GLU A 61 -6.21 -11.53 -0.08
CA GLU A 61 -4.76 -11.35 -0.20
C GLU A 61 -4.29 -10.02 0.40
N ALA A 62 -5.09 -8.93 0.22
CA ALA A 62 -4.83 -7.66 0.88
C ALA A 62 -4.85 -7.78 2.41
N ALA A 63 -5.84 -8.51 2.96
CA ALA A 63 -5.94 -8.75 4.40
C ALA A 63 -4.73 -9.52 4.95
N LYS A 64 -4.21 -10.53 4.23
CA LYS A 64 -2.98 -11.25 4.63
C LYS A 64 -1.76 -10.32 4.70
N GLN A 65 -1.70 -9.33 3.82
CA GLN A 65 -0.60 -8.36 3.75
C GLN A 65 -0.82 -7.12 4.65
N ASN A 66 -1.89 -7.13 5.48
CA ASN A 66 -2.31 -5.99 6.31
C ASN A 66 -2.58 -4.70 5.51
N TYR A 67 -3.00 -4.84 4.26
CA TYR A 67 -3.45 -3.73 3.43
C TYR A 67 -4.98 -3.62 3.52
N MET A 68 -5.48 -2.38 3.54
CA MET A 68 -6.91 -2.13 3.34
C MET A 68 -7.14 -1.86 1.86
N LEU A 69 -7.78 -2.82 1.18
CA LEU A 69 -8.18 -2.70 -0.21
C LEU A 69 -9.64 -2.22 -0.29
N GLN A 70 -9.88 -1.21 -1.10
CA GLN A 70 -11.20 -0.71 -1.44
C GLN A 70 -11.32 -0.71 -2.97
N LEU A 71 -12.37 -1.36 -3.46
CA LEU A 71 -12.69 -1.45 -4.88
C LEU A 71 -13.99 -0.67 -5.13
N GLU A 72 -13.95 0.29 -6.03
CA GLU A 72 -15.12 1.04 -6.48
C GLU A 72 -15.38 0.72 -7.94
N LEU A 73 -16.55 0.13 -8.20
CA LEU A 73 -17.00 -0.31 -9.51
C LEU A 73 -17.86 0.77 -10.12
N TYR A 74 -17.50 1.28 -11.30
CA TYR A 74 -18.26 2.26 -12.04
C TYR A 74 -19.00 1.59 -13.20
N LYS A 75 -20.31 1.81 -13.27
CA LYS A 75 -21.17 1.35 -14.37
C LYS A 75 -21.32 2.42 -15.45
N ARG A 76 -21.70 1.98 -16.65
CA ARG A 76 -21.99 2.85 -17.82
C ARG A 76 -23.05 3.94 -17.54
N ASP A 77 -23.94 3.71 -16.58
CA ASP A 77 -24.99 4.66 -16.15
C ASP A 77 -24.47 5.76 -15.19
N GLY A 78 -23.16 5.79 -14.91
CA GLY A 78 -22.55 6.75 -13.99
C GLY A 78 -22.71 6.43 -12.51
N SER A 79 -23.42 5.35 -12.15
CA SER A 79 -23.50 4.84 -10.78
C SER A 79 -22.20 4.15 -10.38
N HIS A 80 -21.73 4.38 -9.15
CA HIS A 80 -20.61 3.66 -8.55
C HIS A 80 -21.08 2.78 -7.39
N ILE A 81 -20.52 1.57 -7.28
CA ILE A 81 -20.80 0.64 -6.18
C ILE A 81 -19.46 0.28 -5.54
N SER A 82 -19.36 0.46 -4.23
CA SER A 82 -18.21 -0.04 -3.48
C SER A 82 -18.38 -1.53 -3.22
N TYR A 83 -17.38 -2.34 -3.58
CA TYR A 83 -17.39 -3.78 -3.35
C TYR A 83 -17.52 -4.07 -1.83
N GLY A 84 -18.55 -4.83 -1.45
CA GLY A 84 -18.90 -5.13 -0.05
C GLY A 84 -20.09 -4.32 0.53
N LYS A 85 -20.68 -3.38 -0.23
CA LYS A 85 -21.93 -2.69 0.13
C LYS A 85 -22.94 -2.74 -1.02
N GLY A 86 -23.65 -3.86 -1.15
CA GLY A 86 -24.83 -3.97 -2.02
C GLY A 86 -24.73 -5.07 -3.08
N PRO A 87 -25.84 -5.36 -3.79
CA PRO A 87 -25.89 -6.42 -4.79
C PRO A 87 -25.04 -6.05 -6.00
N MET A 88 -24.18 -6.99 -6.37
CA MET A 88 -23.23 -6.88 -7.47
C MET A 88 -23.94 -7.18 -8.79
N ASP A 89 -23.76 -6.32 -9.79
CA ASP A 89 -24.49 -6.41 -11.05
C ASP A 89 -23.49 -6.20 -12.20
N GLN A 90 -23.55 -7.10 -13.18
CA GLN A 90 -22.48 -7.49 -14.12
C GLN A 90 -22.19 -6.46 -15.24
N SER A 91 -22.42 -5.17 -15.00
CA SER A 91 -22.21 -4.10 -15.99
C SER A 91 -21.18 -3.08 -15.50
N THR A 92 -19.98 -3.57 -15.18
CA THR A 92 -18.84 -2.75 -14.75
C THR A 92 -18.00 -2.37 -15.98
N GLU A 93 -17.75 -1.07 -16.17
CA GLU A 93 -16.85 -0.58 -17.24
C GLU A 93 -15.51 -0.07 -16.71
N MET A 94 -15.47 0.47 -15.49
CA MET A 94 -14.23 0.99 -14.88
C MET A 94 -14.16 0.62 -13.39
N VAL A 95 -12.95 0.37 -12.88
CA VAL A 95 -12.72 0.06 -11.46
C VAL A 95 -11.65 0.95 -10.87
N GLU A 96 -11.98 1.65 -9.80
CA GLU A 96 -11.00 2.34 -8.97
C GLU A 96 -10.53 1.40 -7.85
N VAL A 97 -9.25 1.08 -7.89
CA VAL A 97 -8.55 0.27 -6.91
C VAL A 97 -7.81 1.20 -5.95
N THR A 98 -8.27 1.26 -4.71
CA THR A 98 -7.65 2.03 -3.64
C THR A 98 -6.99 1.08 -2.65
N VAL A 99 -5.66 1.15 -2.52
CA VAL A 99 -4.89 0.39 -1.53
C VAL A 99 -4.38 1.34 -0.45
N THR A 100 -4.75 1.09 0.80
CA THR A 100 -4.21 1.79 1.97
C THR A 100 -3.28 0.86 2.73
N TYR A 101 -2.05 1.30 2.98
CA TYR A 101 -1.06 0.59 3.76
C TYR A 101 -0.51 1.48 4.87
N LYS A 102 -0.09 0.85 5.97
CA LYS A 102 0.56 1.53 7.08
C LYS A 102 2.06 1.54 6.83
N SER A 103 2.63 2.73 6.77
CA SER A 103 4.08 2.93 6.74
C SER A 103 4.55 3.27 8.15
N GLU A 104 5.58 2.59 8.60
CA GLU A 104 6.17 2.81 9.92
C GLU A 104 7.67 3.06 9.79
N LEU A 105 8.12 4.11 10.48
CA LEU A 105 9.52 4.45 10.63
C LEU A 105 9.86 4.20 12.10
N SER A 106 10.35 3.00 12.36
CA SER A 106 10.58 2.44 13.70
C SER A 106 11.57 3.26 14.52
N THR A 107 12.56 3.86 13.87
CA THR A 107 13.63 4.66 14.47
C THR A 107 13.13 5.98 15.06
N LEU A 108 12.03 6.52 14.54
CA LEU A 108 11.38 7.73 15.04
C LEU A 108 10.03 7.46 15.71
N HIS A 109 9.64 6.18 15.86
CA HIS A 109 8.30 5.77 16.29
C HIS A 109 7.18 6.51 15.54
N ALA A 110 7.42 6.85 14.28
CA ALA A 110 6.46 7.56 13.44
C ALA A 110 5.72 6.54 12.59
N SER A 111 4.39 6.57 12.62
CA SER A 111 3.56 5.77 11.73
C SER A 111 2.52 6.63 11.05
N TRP A 112 2.22 6.32 9.79
CA TRP A 112 1.19 7.00 9.03
C TRP A 112 0.58 6.06 8.00
N ASN A 113 -0.64 6.37 7.58
CA ASN A 113 -1.33 5.62 6.53
C ASN A 113 -1.07 6.29 5.18
N GLN A 114 -0.71 5.49 4.19
CA GLN A 114 -0.56 5.95 2.81
C GLN A 114 -1.59 5.26 1.94
N THR A 115 -2.18 6.04 1.04
CA THR A 115 -3.22 5.55 0.12
C THR A 115 -2.70 5.70 -1.30
N VAL A 116 -2.81 4.63 -2.08
CA VAL A 116 -2.42 4.61 -3.48
C VAL A 116 -3.64 4.18 -4.29
N LYS A 117 -4.02 5.04 -5.23
CA LYS A 117 -5.19 4.86 -6.09
C LYS A 117 -4.75 4.53 -7.51
N ILE A 118 -5.51 3.71 -8.21
CA ILE A 118 -5.41 3.53 -9.65
C ILE A 118 -6.82 3.30 -10.20
N THR A 119 -7.12 3.96 -11.31
CA THR A 119 -8.35 3.74 -12.07
C THR A 119 -7.99 2.88 -13.27
N VAL A 120 -8.74 1.82 -13.47
CA VAL A 120 -8.51 0.82 -14.52
C VAL A 120 -9.77 0.67 -15.35
#